data_AF-A0AAV2PFV7-F1
#
_entry.id   AF-A0AAV2PFV7-F1
#
_cell.length_a   1.000
_cell.length_b   1.000
_cell.length_c   1.000
_cell.angle_alpha   90.00
_cell.angle_beta   90.00
_cell.angle_gamma   90.00
#
_symmetry.space_group_name_H-M   'P 1'
#
loop_
_entity.id
_entity.type
_entity.pdbx_description
1 polymer ?
#
loop_
_entity_poly.entity_id
_entity_poly.type
_entity_poly.pdbx_seq_one_letter_code
_entity_poly.pdbx_strand_id
1 'polypeptide(L)'
;IFAPLTFIDMIIYIGLVESDKQGVRWSRALRPLFAVNFPEMRQIRRSFRNLRRTLPDVFNVLFLFFFSLAIFALMAFKLFGDKKYKWVDGRPYFATYWDSLFDLYVLVTTANNPDIMMPAFDQSPYYVIFFVVFLVVCYFIYMNIILAVIYNNYRKHLKNEVKKAVYSKRQQLGKAFDLLAICIDKKRVVTRSRFVQLMKYLNPQKNPLIYNVLWIVLDSDESDVIDKGEFLKLSDLLNVEVTEVKDRATLFEKRFPRIYRSETSKFLIKIVKHKLFTLTFDLLTLANAIVIGVANSKDEWDDYAEWFFLAMFMSEIILKLYALGGRRFFRRMWNVFDFVVIGAALIIGLIEAVQDEDKQSRVTLDVLLVLRVLRLVKIIGNIGRFKVIVLTMTKIIPSLLTYGGVILV
;
A
#
# COMPACT_ATOMS: atom_id res chain seq x y z
N ILE A 1 16.31 -8.75 28.15
CA ILE A 1 17.72 -8.50 27.83
C ILE A 1 17.96 -7.06 27.36
N PHE A 2 17.28 -6.55 26.32
CA PHE A 2 17.53 -5.19 25.82
C PHE A 2 17.06 -4.04 26.72
N ALA A 3 15.94 -4.19 27.44
CA ALA A 3 15.41 -3.16 28.34
C ALA A 3 16.35 -2.81 29.51
N PRO A 4 16.92 -3.79 30.26
CA PRO A 4 17.89 -3.47 31.30
C PRO A 4 19.18 -2.86 30.73
N LEU A 5 19.61 -3.27 29.53
CA LEU A 5 20.78 -2.69 28.86
C LEU A 5 20.58 -1.18 28.55
N THR A 6 19.41 -0.80 28.07
CA THR A 6 19.09 0.62 27.83
C THR A 6 18.96 1.44 29.11
N PHE A 7 18.53 0.80 30.20
CA PHE A 7 18.43 1.45 31.50
C PHE A 7 19.82 1.70 32.11
N ILE A 8 20.73 0.72 31.99
CA ILE A 8 22.13 0.85 32.40
C ILE A 8 22.84 1.93 31.58
N ASP A 9 22.70 1.93 30.25
CA ASP A 9 23.28 2.97 29.37
C ASP A 9 22.73 4.36 29.69
N MET A 10 21.45 4.46 30.10
CA MET A 10 20.84 5.71 30.54
C MET A 10 21.46 6.21 31.86
N ILE A 11 21.67 5.32 32.83
CA ILE A 11 22.31 5.67 34.12
C ILE A 11 23.76 6.11 33.90
N ILE A 12 24.52 5.37 33.08
CA ILE A 12 25.91 5.69 32.74
C ILE A 12 25.99 7.06 32.06
N TYR A 13 25.10 7.33 31.11
CA TYR A 13 25.03 8.64 30.46
C TYR A 13 24.73 9.78 31.45
N ILE A 14 23.77 9.58 32.36
CA ILE A 14 23.41 10.59 33.35
C ILE A 14 24.62 10.87 34.27
N GLY A 15 25.30 9.82 34.76
CA GLY A 15 26.50 9.97 35.58
C GLY A 15 27.67 10.65 34.85
N LEU A 16 27.83 10.41 33.55
CA LEU A 16 28.87 11.08 32.74
C LEU A 16 28.56 12.55 32.49
N VAL A 17 27.30 12.89 32.21
CA VAL A 17 26.87 14.28 32.00
C VAL A 17 26.96 15.08 33.31
N GLU A 18 26.59 14.50 34.44
CA GLU A 18 26.72 15.14 35.76
C GLU A 18 28.20 15.37 36.15
N SER A 19 29.11 14.53 35.61
CA SER A 19 30.56 14.66 35.82
C SER A 19 31.24 15.55 34.75
N ASP A 20 30.47 16.31 33.97
CA ASP A 20 30.93 17.21 32.90
C ASP A 20 31.78 16.51 31.81
N LYS A 21 31.53 15.21 31.57
CA LYS A 21 32.19 14.40 30.54
C LYS A 21 31.24 14.12 29.38
N GLN A 22 31.77 14.06 28.15
CA GLN A 22 30.99 13.69 26.98
C GLN A 22 30.49 12.24 27.09
N GLY A 23 29.17 12.08 27.24
CA GLY A 23 28.50 10.78 27.20
C GLY A 23 27.84 10.53 25.85
N VAL A 24 28.02 9.34 25.27
CA VAL A 24 27.31 8.90 24.06
C VAL A 24 26.31 7.80 24.44
N ARG A 25 25.03 7.96 24.06
CA ARG A 25 23.99 6.95 24.32
C ARG A 25 23.90 5.93 23.18
N TRP A 26 24.68 4.86 23.28
CA TRP A 26 24.70 3.77 22.28
C TRP A 26 23.38 3.00 22.25
N SER A 27 22.65 2.96 23.36
CA SER A 27 21.37 2.25 23.46
C SER A 27 20.24 2.80 22.60
N ARG A 28 20.38 4.03 22.06
CA ARG A 28 19.39 4.63 21.14
C ARG A 28 19.23 3.81 19.87
N ALA A 29 20.33 3.27 19.33
CA ALA A 29 20.33 2.44 18.13
C ALA A 29 19.58 1.11 18.32
N LEU A 30 19.44 0.63 19.56
CA LEU A 30 18.73 -0.61 19.87
C LEU A 30 17.23 -0.41 20.11
N ARG A 31 16.74 0.85 20.18
CA ARG A 31 15.32 1.14 20.46
C ARG A 31 14.36 0.58 19.40
N PRO A 32 14.66 0.65 18.09
CA PRO A 32 13.76 0.06 17.09
C PRO A 32 13.57 -1.46 17.27
N LEU A 33 14.56 -2.17 17.84
CA LEU A 33 14.42 -3.60 18.13
C LEU A 33 13.34 -3.89 19.19
N PHE A 34 12.99 -2.92 20.06
CA PHE A 34 11.82 -3.06 20.94
C PHE A 34 10.52 -3.10 20.15
N ALA A 35 10.42 -2.31 19.07
CA ALA A 35 9.24 -2.28 18.21
C ALA A 35 8.93 -3.67 17.61
N VAL A 36 9.98 -4.41 17.21
CA VAL A 36 9.86 -5.78 16.68
C VAL A 36 9.37 -6.78 17.73
N ASN A 37 9.63 -6.51 19.01
CA ASN A 37 9.29 -7.40 20.11
C ASN A 37 7.86 -7.21 20.64
N PHE A 38 7.14 -6.14 20.27
CA PHE A 38 5.74 -6.00 20.64
C PHE A 38 4.86 -7.13 20.08
N PRO A 39 3.90 -7.66 20.86
CA PRO A 39 3.00 -8.73 20.40
C PRO A 39 2.17 -8.35 19.16
N GLU A 40 1.80 -7.07 19.05
CA GLU A 40 1.04 -6.48 17.96
C GLU A 40 1.81 -6.53 16.62
N MET A 41 3.14 -6.46 16.68
CA MET A 41 4.04 -6.40 15.50
C MET A 41 4.46 -7.78 14.99
N ARG A 42 3.60 -8.80 15.20
CA ARG A 42 3.87 -10.19 14.78
C ARG A 42 4.19 -10.30 13.29
N GLN A 43 3.59 -9.46 12.45
CA GLN A 43 3.84 -9.43 11.01
C GLN A 43 5.27 -8.95 10.68
N ILE A 44 5.73 -7.85 11.28
CA ILE A 44 7.10 -7.32 11.12
C ILE A 44 8.14 -8.39 11.52
N ARG A 45 7.93 -9.06 12.66
CA ARG A 45 8.84 -10.11 13.12
C ARG A 45 8.92 -11.30 12.17
N ARG A 46 7.79 -11.68 11.54
CA ARG A 46 7.76 -12.72 10.51
C ARG A 46 8.55 -12.27 9.27
N SER A 47 8.30 -11.05 8.80
CA SER A 47 9.01 -10.46 7.66
C SER A 47 10.52 -10.38 7.88
N PHE A 48 10.96 -9.89 9.05
CA PHE A 48 12.39 -9.84 9.41
C PHE A 48 13.04 -11.23 9.44
N ARG A 49 12.35 -12.23 10.00
CA ARG A 49 12.84 -13.62 10.02
C ARG A 49 12.99 -14.18 8.62
N ASN A 50 12.07 -13.86 7.71
CA ASN A 50 12.15 -14.28 6.31
C ASN A 50 13.28 -13.61 5.56
N LEU A 51 13.46 -12.30 5.74
CA LEU A 51 14.59 -11.55 5.18
C LEU A 51 15.91 -12.18 5.62
N ARG A 52 16.09 -12.39 6.94
CA ARG A 52 17.30 -13.00 7.50
C ARG A 52 17.58 -14.40 6.95
N ARG A 53 16.54 -15.20 6.69
CA ARG A 53 16.70 -16.53 6.07
C ARG A 53 17.11 -16.46 4.60
N THR A 54 16.77 -15.37 3.91
CA THR A 54 17.05 -15.16 2.48
C THR A 54 18.46 -14.60 2.27
N LEU A 55 19.02 -13.88 3.26
CA LEU A 55 20.35 -13.26 3.19
C LEU A 55 21.51 -14.23 2.81
N PRO A 56 21.63 -15.44 3.40
CA PRO A 56 22.72 -16.34 3.04
C PRO A 56 22.73 -16.73 1.57
N ASP A 57 21.56 -16.97 0.97
CA ASP A 57 21.46 -17.33 -0.45
C ASP A 57 21.83 -16.14 -1.36
N VAL A 58 21.55 -14.91 -0.92
CA VAL A 58 21.86 -13.66 -1.64
C VAL A 58 23.34 -13.30 -1.52
N PHE A 59 23.98 -13.64 -0.41
CA PHE A 59 25.39 -13.32 -0.14
C PHE A 59 26.34 -13.84 -1.22
N ASN A 60 26.10 -15.05 -1.74
CA ASN A 60 26.93 -15.64 -2.81
C ASN A 60 26.94 -14.79 -4.09
N VAL A 61 25.80 -14.22 -4.47
CA VAL A 61 25.68 -13.39 -5.67
C VAL A 61 26.25 -12.00 -5.44
N LEU A 62 26.03 -11.45 -4.24
CA LEU A 62 26.67 -10.19 -3.84
C LEU A 62 28.19 -10.32 -3.85
N PHE A 63 28.74 -11.44 -3.38
CA PHE A 63 30.17 -11.70 -3.43
C PHE A 63 30.69 -11.70 -4.87
N LEU A 64 30.02 -12.42 -5.78
CA LEU A 64 30.36 -12.43 -7.22
C LEU A 64 30.32 -11.01 -7.82
N PHE A 65 29.31 -10.22 -7.46
CA PHE A 65 29.18 -8.83 -7.91
C PHE A 65 30.33 -7.94 -7.39
N PHE A 66 30.61 -7.96 -6.08
CA PHE A 66 31.71 -7.17 -5.51
C PHE A 66 33.07 -7.61 -6.06
N PHE A 67 33.24 -8.89 -6.36
CA PHE A 67 34.44 -9.39 -7.04
C PHE A 67 34.57 -8.84 -8.46
N SER A 68 33.49 -8.84 -9.25
CA SER A 68 33.46 -8.21 -10.57
C SER A 68 33.78 -6.71 -10.50
N LEU A 69 33.16 -6.01 -9.55
CA LEU A 69 33.42 -4.59 -9.30
C LEU A 69 34.90 -4.33 -8.99
N ALA A 70 35.50 -5.16 -8.13
CA ALA A 70 36.91 -5.08 -7.77
C ALA A 70 37.85 -5.26 -8.98
N ILE A 71 37.51 -6.13 -9.92
CA ILE A 71 38.27 -6.33 -11.17
C ILE A 71 38.19 -5.09 -12.06
N PHE A 72 36.98 -4.56 -12.29
CA PHE A 72 36.81 -3.34 -13.09
C PHE A 72 37.48 -2.12 -12.44
N ALA A 73 37.46 -2.02 -11.11
CA ALA A 73 38.16 -0.98 -10.36
C ALA A 73 39.68 -1.06 -10.58
N LEU A 74 40.24 -2.26 -10.57
CA LEU A 74 41.66 -2.48 -10.85
C LEU A 74 41.99 -2.09 -12.30
N MET A 75 41.13 -2.45 -13.25
CA MET A 75 41.28 -2.07 -14.66
C MET A 75 41.21 -0.55 -14.85
N ALA A 76 40.25 0.13 -14.21
CA ALA A 76 40.14 1.59 -14.28
C ALA A 76 41.36 2.29 -13.66
N PHE A 77 41.79 1.84 -12.47
CA PHE A 77 42.99 2.33 -11.81
C PHE A 77 44.21 2.24 -12.73
N LYS A 78 44.40 1.10 -13.41
CA LYS A 78 45.51 0.91 -14.35
C LYS A 78 45.35 1.66 -15.67
N LEU A 79 44.14 1.87 -16.14
CA LEU A 79 43.88 2.56 -17.42
C LEU A 79 43.98 4.08 -17.30
N PHE A 80 43.62 4.63 -16.14
CA PHE A 80 43.45 6.07 -15.92
C PHE A 80 44.34 6.67 -14.84
N GLY A 81 44.78 5.89 -13.83
CA GLY A 81 45.47 6.41 -12.66
C GLY A 81 46.83 7.06 -12.95
N ASP A 82 47.59 6.53 -13.90
CA ASP A 82 48.91 7.07 -14.27
C ASP A 82 48.82 8.34 -15.13
N LYS A 83 47.65 8.67 -15.68
CA LYS A 83 47.47 9.75 -16.67
C LYS A 83 47.21 11.13 -16.07
N LYS A 84 47.21 11.25 -14.73
CA LYS A 84 47.03 12.50 -13.97
C LYS A 84 45.79 13.31 -14.40
N TYR A 85 44.74 12.63 -14.85
CA TYR A 85 43.46 13.26 -15.14
C TYR A 85 42.86 13.84 -13.86
N LYS A 86 42.06 14.89 -14.00
CA LYS A 86 41.40 15.57 -12.88
C LYS A 86 39.93 15.71 -13.17
N TRP A 87 39.14 15.61 -12.10
CA TRP A 87 37.74 16.01 -12.10
C TRP A 87 37.60 17.52 -12.36
N VAL A 88 36.39 17.98 -12.69
CA VAL A 88 36.07 19.41 -12.85
C VAL A 88 36.45 20.21 -11.60
N ASP A 89 36.29 19.61 -10.42
CA ASP A 89 36.66 20.16 -9.11
C ASP A 89 38.18 20.16 -8.82
N GLY A 90 39.02 19.68 -9.74
CA GLY A 90 40.47 19.58 -9.57
C GLY A 90 40.97 18.37 -8.77
N ARG A 91 40.06 17.52 -8.28
CA ARG A 91 40.36 16.26 -7.57
C ARG A 91 41.03 15.26 -8.52
N PRO A 92 41.95 14.40 -8.06
CA PRO A 92 42.64 13.47 -8.94
C PRO A 92 41.69 12.33 -9.36
N TYR A 93 41.76 11.92 -10.62
CA TYR A 93 40.86 10.93 -11.24
C TYR A 93 41.46 9.52 -11.16
N PHE A 94 40.71 8.56 -10.59
CA PHE A 94 41.16 7.17 -10.39
C PHE A 94 42.57 7.05 -9.77
N ALA A 95 42.85 7.88 -8.76
CA ALA A 95 44.20 8.05 -8.21
C ALA A 95 44.67 6.90 -7.32
N THR A 96 43.73 6.23 -6.63
CA THR A 96 44.01 5.02 -5.88
C THR A 96 43.02 3.92 -6.25
N TYR A 97 43.36 2.67 -5.94
CA TYR A 97 42.47 1.55 -6.15
C TYR A 97 41.15 1.70 -5.38
N TRP A 98 41.20 2.22 -4.15
CA TRP A 98 40.00 2.42 -3.32
C TRP A 98 39.11 3.53 -3.87
N ASP A 99 39.68 4.62 -4.37
CA ASP A 99 38.92 5.67 -5.07
C ASP A 99 38.26 5.10 -6.32
N SER A 100 39.01 4.32 -7.10
CA SER A 100 38.49 3.65 -8.30
C SER A 100 37.33 2.71 -8.00
N LEU A 101 37.44 1.95 -6.90
CA LEU A 101 36.40 1.04 -6.44
C LEU A 101 35.16 1.79 -5.97
N PHE A 102 35.33 2.89 -5.24
CA PHE A 102 34.23 3.72 -4.78
C PHE A 102 33.53 4.44 -5.94
N ASP A 103 34.29 5.05 -6.86
CA ASP A 103 33.77 5.76 -8.02
C ASP A 103 32.96 4.82 -8.94
N LEU A 104 33.47 3.60 -9.17
CA LEU A 104 32.73 2.59 -9.91
C LEU A 104 31.55 2.02 -9.13
N TYR A 105 31.65 1.88 -7.80
CA TYR A 105 30.52 1.46 -6.96
C TYR A 105 29.35 2.45 -7.10
N VAL A 106 29.63 3.75 -7.06
CA VAL A 106 28.66 4.83 -7.32
C VAL A 106 28.18 4.81 -8.77
N LEU A 107 29.04 4.43 -9.73
CA LEU A 107 28.62 4.26 -11.12
C LEU A 107 27.67 3.08 -11.32
N VAL A 108 27.78 1.99 -10.56
CA VAL A 108 26.80 0.89 -10.66
C VAL A 108 25.40 1.38 -10.28
N THR A 109 25.27 2.34 -9.36
CA THR A 109 23.96 2.94 -9.03
C THR A 109 23.57 4.05 -10.01
N THR A 110 24.39 4.32 -11.03
CA THR A 110 24.22 5.39 -12.04
C THR A 110 24.15 6.81 -11.47
N ALA A 111 24.60 7.00 -10.23
CA ALA A 111 24.47 8.28 -9.54
C ALA A 111 25.47 9.34 -10.01
N ASN A 112 26.62 8.93 -10.56
CA ASN A 112 27.67 9.81 -11.09
C ASN A 112 27.87 9.69 -12.61
N ASN A 113 26.86 9.18 -13.34
CA ASN A 113 26.84 9.16 -14.80
C ASN A 113 26.13 10.42 -15.32
N PRO A 114 26.70 11.22 -16.25
CA PRO A 114 27.92 10.99 -17.03
C PRO A 114 29.22 11.54 -16.40
N ASP A 115 29.16 12.19 -15.24
CA ASP A 115 30.29 12.93 -14.68
C ASP A 115 31.59 12.12 -14.57
N ILE A 116 31.50 10.84 -14.20
CA ILE A 116 32.67 9.94 -14.09
C ILE A 116 33.37 9.66 -15.42
N MET A 117 32.67 9.71 -16.55
CA MET A 117 33.28 9.43 -17.85
C MET A 117 33.89 10.67 -18.50
N MET A 118 33.44 11.88 -18.13
CA MET A 118 33.81 13.13 -18.81
C MET A 118 35.33 13.38 -18.87
N PRO A 119 36.11 13.28 -17.78
CA PRO A 119 37.55 13.54 -17.84
C PRO A 119 38.32 12.59 -18.76
N ALA A 120 37.87 11.34 -18.88
CA ALA A 120 38.44 10.38 -19.82
C ALA A 120 37.96 10.65 -21.25
N PHE A 121 36.67 11.00 -21.41
CA PHE A 121 36.05 11.26 -22.71
C PHE A 121 36.68 12.44 -23.45
N ASP A 122 36.94 13.53 -22.73
CA ASP A 122 37.56 14.75 -23.28
C ASP A 122 38.97 14.48 -23.83
N GLN A 123 39.63 13.43 -23.35
CA GLN A 123 40.96 13.02 -23.80
C GLN A 123 40.88 12.08 -25.00
N SER A 124 39.97 11.12 -24.96
CA SER A 124 39.70 10.25 -26.10
C SER A 124 38.28 9.69 -26.05
N PRO A 125 37.50 9.83 -27.14
CA PRO A 125 36.15 9.27 -27.21
C PRO A 125 36.09 7.75 -27.03
N TYR A 126 37.19 7.03 -27.30
CA TYR A 126 37.23 5.57 -27.19
C TYR A 126 37.10 5.06 -25.76
N TYR A 127 37.41 5.87 -24.74
CA TYR A 127 37.28 5.45 -23.34
C TYR A 127 35.83 5.22 -22.90
N VAL A 128 34.82 5.72 -23.65
CA VAL A 128 33.41 5.40 -23.42
C VAL A 128 33.16 3.90 -23.43
N ILE A 129 33.89 3.15 -24.26
CA ILE A 129 33.73 1.70 -24.39
C ILE A 129 33.94 1.02 -23.02
N PHE A 130 34.90 1.47 -22.22
CA PHE A 130 35.13 0.95 -20.88
C PHE A 130 33.88 1.10 -19.98
N PHE A 131 33.32 2.31 -19.94
CA PHE A 131 32.15 2.63 -19.10
C PHE A 131 30.88 1.95 -19.59
N VAL A 132 30.69 1.85 -20.90
CA VAL A 132 29.54 1.13 -21.49
C VAL A 132 29.62 -0.36 -21.18
N VAL A 133 30.78 -0.99 -21.37
CA VAL A 133 30.97 -2.41 -21.02
C VAL A 133 30.75 -2.63 -19.52
N PHE A 134 31.28 -1.74 -18.68
CA PHE A 134 31.05 -1.77 -17.24
C PHE A 134 29.55 -1.70 -16.90
N LEU A 135 28.80 -0.76 -17.47
CA LEU A 135 27.36 -0.63 -17.21
C LEU A 135 26.56 -1.84 -17.72
N VAL A 136 26.90 -2.38 -18.89
CA VAL A 136 26.27 -3.62 -19.40
C VAL A 136 26.48 -4.77 -18.42
N VAL A 137 27.70 -4.97 -17.94
CA VAL A 137 28.01 -6.09 -17.04
C VAL A 137 27.50 -5.84 -15.62
N CYS A 138 27.94 -4.76 -14.97
CA CYS A 138 27.68 -4.51 -13.55
C CYS A 138 26.28 -3.98 -13.25
N TYR A 139 25.73 -3.11 -14.11
CA TYR A 139 24.38 -2.57 -13.90
C TYR A 139 23.33 -3.48 -14.54
N PHE A 140 23.35 -3.70 -15.86
CA PHE A 140 22.28 -4.45 -16.51
C PHE A 140 22.29 -5.95 -16.21
N ILE A 141 23.45 -6.62 -16.19
CA ILE A 141 23.49 -8.06 -15.93
C ILE A 141 23.45 -8.32 -14.42
N TYR A 142 24.41 -7.82 -13.64
CA TYR A 142 24.50 -8.16 -12.22
C TYR A 142 23.34 -7.65 -11.36
N MET A 143 22.88 -6.40 -11.50
CA MET A 143 21.76 -5.91 -10.68
C MET A 143 20.47 -6.69 -10.95
N ASN A 144 20.22 -7.07 -12.20
CA ASN A 144 19.06 -7.90 -12.54
C ASN A 144 19.20 -9.34 -12.01
N ILE A 145 20.39 -9.93 -12.02
CA ILE A 145 20.65 -11.24 -11.40
C ILE A 145 20.43 -11.16 -9.88
N ILE A 146 20.97 -10.14 -9.21
CA ILE A 146 20.78 -9.93 -7.77
C ILE A 146 19.29 -9.82 -7.44
N LEU A 147 18.55 -8.99 -8.19
CA LEU A 147 17.10 -8.84 -8.03
C LEU A 147 16.35 -10.17 -8.20
N ALA A 148 16.69 -10.93 -9.24
CA ALA A 148 16.07 -12.22 -9.54
C ALA A 148 16.34 -13.26 -8.43
N VAL A 149 17.57 -13.30 -7.91
CA VAL A 149 17.96 -14.23 -6.85
C VAL A 149 17.26 -13.87 -5.53
N ILE A 150 17.24 -12.59 -5.15
CA ILE A 150 16.47 -12.11 -3.99
C ILE A 150 15.00 -12.51 -4.13
N TYR A 151 14.38 -12.21 -5.28
CA TYR A 151 12.97 -12.49 -5.53
C TYR A 151 12.65 -13.99 -5.43
N ASN A 152 13.43 -14.85 -6.09
CA ASN A 152 13.20 -16.29 -6.13
C ASN A 152 13.37 -16.94 -4.74
N ASN A 153 14.41 -16.55 -4.00
CA ASN A 153 14.66 -17.08 -2.65
C ASN A 153 13.60 -16.57 -1.67
N TYR A 154 13.25 -15.28 -1.72
CA TYR A 154 12.18 -14.71 -0.92
C TYR A 154 10.84 -15.42 -1.19
N ARG A 155 10.47 -15.61 -2.46
CA ARG A 155 9.24 -16.32 -2.86
C ARG A 155 9.24 -17.77 -2.38
N LYS A 156 10.38 -18.47 -2.43
CA LYS A 156 10.56 -19.84 -1.93
C LYS A 156 10.35 -19.91 -0.41
N HIS A 157 10.95 -19.00 0.36
CA HIS A 157 10.77 -18.95 1.81
C HIS A 157 9.33 -18.60 2.20
N LEU A 158 8.74 -17.60 1.55
CA LEU A 158 7.34 -17.22 1.77
C LEU A 158 6.38 -18.39 1.51
N LYS A 159 6.57 -19.11 0.39
CA LYS A 159 5.77 -20.31 0.07
C LYS A 159 5.86 -21.37 1.16
N ASN A 160 7.07 -21.63 1.68
CA ASN A 160 7.28 -22.61 2.74
C ASN A 160 6.65 -22.17 4.07
N GLU A 161 6.70 -20.89 4.40
CA GLU A 161 6.02 -20.35 5.59
C GLU A 161 4.50 -20.47 5.48
N VAL A 162 3.92 -20.09 4.34
CA VAL A 162 2.48 -20.23 4.09
C VAL A 162 2.05 -21.70 4.17
N LYS A 163 2.82 -22.61 3.56
CA LYS A 163 2.57 -24.06 3.64
C LYS A 163 2.58 -24.56 5.09
N LYS A 164 3.58 -24.15 5.90
CA LYS A 164 3.66 -24.50 7.32
C LYS A 164 2.49 -23.93 8.12
N ALA A 165 2.08 -22.70 7.84
CA ALA A 165 0.94 -22.07 8.51
C ALA A 165 -0.38 -22.79 8.19
N VAL A 166 -0.63 -23.14 6.92
CA VAL A 166 -1.83 -23.89 6.50
C VAL A 166 -1.83 -25.30 7.11
N TYR A 167 -0.69 -25.99 7.10
CA TYR A 167 -0.58 -27.32 7.70
C TYR A 167 -0.82 -27.28 9.21
N SER A 168 -0.21 -26.32 9.92
CA SER A 168 -0.42 -26.13 11.36
C SER A 168 -1.88 -25.81 11.68
N LYS A 169 -2.54 -24.96 10.88
CA LYS A 169 -3.98 -24.65 11.02
C LYS A 169 -4.84 -25.91 10.85
N ARG A 170 -4.61 -26.71 9.80
CA ARG A 170 -5.33 -27.96 9.57
C ARG A 170 -5.07 -29.00 10.65
N GLN A 171 -3.85 -29.11 11.15
CA GLN A 171 -3.52 -30.03 12.24
C GLN A 171 -4.24 -29.64 13.54
N GLN A 172 -4.28 -28.35 13.88
CA GLN A 172 -5.01 -27.86 15.05
C GLN A 172 -6.52 -28.07 14.92
N LEU A 173 -7.09 -27.85 13.73
CA LEU A 173 -8.49 -28.16 13.48
C LEU A 173 -8.78 -29.67 13.52
N GLY A 174 -7.88 -30.50 13.02
CA GLY A 174 -7.99 -31.95 13.14
C GLY A 174 -8.03 -32.38 14.61
N LYS A 175 -7.16 -31.82 15.46
CA LYS A 175 -7.20 -32.05 16.91
C LYS A 175 -8.49 -31.55 17.55
N ALA A 176 -8.99 -30.38 17.15
CA ALA A 176 -10.27 -29.86 17.63
C ALA A 176 -11.44 -30.75 17.22
N PHE A 177 -11.45 -31.26 15.99
CA PHE A 177 -12.43 -32.23 15.53
C PHE A 177 -12.37 -33.50 16.36
N ASP A 178 -11.17 -34.05 16.60
CA ASP A 178 -11.00 -35.27 17.37
C ASP A 178 -11.51 -35.13 18.82
N LEU A 179 -11.54 -33.90 19.38
CA LEU A 179 -12.14 -33.59 20.69
C LEU A 179 -13.65 -33.37 20.65
N LEU A 180 -14.19 -32.85 19.55
CA LEU A 180 -15.61 -32.52 19.40
C LEU A 180 -16.45 -33.69 18.90
N ALA A 181 -15.84 -34.57 18.10
CA ALA A 181 -16.52 -35.64 17.39
C ALA A 181 -17.09 -36.68 18.36
N ILE A 182 -18.30 -37.13 18.04
CA ILE A 182 -18.96 -38.27 18.68
C ILE A 182 -18.92 -39.42 17.68
N CYS A 183 -18.86 -40.66 18.16
CA CYS A 183 -19.02 -41.83 17.31
C CYS A 183 -20.51 -42.11 17.11
N ILE A 184 -21.00 -41.93 15.88
CA ILE A 184 -22.35 -42.31 15.44
C ILE A 184 -22.14 -43.28 14.27
N ASP A 185 -22.75 -44.47 14.32
CA ASP A 185 -22.66 -45.49 13.27
C ASP A 185 -21.22 -45.81 12.80
N LYS A 186 -20.31 -45.98 13.76
CA LYS A 186 -18.86 -46.21 13.54
C LYS A 186 -18.13 -45.07 12.82
N LYS A 187 -18.78 -43.94 12.54
CA LYS A 187 -18.17 -42.72 11.99
C LYS A 187 -17.98 -41.69 13.09
N ARG A 188 -16.86 -40.99 13.06
CA ARG A 188 -16.63 -39.81 13.91
C ARG A 188 -17.26 -38.60 13.24
N VAL A 189 -18.24 -37.99 13.89
CA VAL A 189 -18.99 -36.87 13.34
C VAL A 189 -19.30 -35.82 14.39
N VAL A 190 -19.54 -34.58 13.96
CA VAL A 190 -19.95 -33.46 14.82
C VAL A 190 -21.41 -33.14 14.57
N THR A 191 -22.22 -33.15 15.63
CA THR A 191 -23.64 -32.81 15.56
C THR A 191 -23.89 -31.31 15.56
N ARG A 192 -25.04 -30.90 15.02
CA ARG A 192 -25.45 -29.50 14.92
C ARG A 192 -25.47 -28.76 16.26
N SER A 193 -25.95 -29.43 17.31
CA SER A 193 -26.01 -28.85 18.66
C SER A 193 -24.63 -28.48 19.21
N ARG A 194 -23.65 -29.38 19.08
CA ARG A 194 -22.25 -29.13 19.50
C ARG A 194 -21.59 -28.06 18.65
N PHE A 195 -21.83 -28.07 17.33
CA PHE A 195 -21.30 -27.05 16.43
C PHE A 195 -21.82 -25.65 16.80
N VAL A 196 -23.13 -25.50 17.02
CA VAL A 196 -23.73 -24.23 17.42
C VAL A 196 -23.20 -23.76 18.78
N GLN A 197 -23.02 -24.67 19.75
CA GLN A 197 -22.40 -24.34 21.04
C GLN A 197 -20.95 -23.84 20.88
N LEU A 198 -20.14 -24.54 20.08
CA LEU A 198 -18.77 -24.11 19.76
C LEU A 198 -18.77 -22.71 19.13
N MET A 199 -19.63 -22.48 18.13
CA MET A 199 -19.70 -21.21 17.43
C MET A 199 -20.13 -20.05 18.33
N LYS A 200 -21.09 -20.29 19.25
CA LYS A 200 -21.49 -19.32 20.27
C LYS A 200 -20.33 -18.96 21.21
N TYR A 201 -19.51 -19.95 21.59
CA TYR A 201 -18.34 -19.72 22.43
C TYR A 201 -17.24 -18.95 21.69
N LEU A 202 -16.99 -19.28 20.42
CA LEU A 202 -15.94 -18.65 19.61
C LEU A 202 -16.25 -17.19 19.25
N ASN A 203 -17.52 -16.84 19.04
CA ASN A 203 -17.88 -15.47 18.69
C ASN A 203 -19.27 -15.06 19.21
N PRO A 204 -19.41 -14.71 20.50
CA PRO A 204 -20.72 -14.47 21.11
C PRO A 204 -21.48 -13.29 20.49
N GLN A 205 -20.81 -12.38 19.78
CA GLN A 205 -21.43 -11.18 19.18
C GLN A 205 -21.97 -11.38 17.75
N LYS A 206 -21.70 -12.52 17.10
CA LYS A 206 -22.20 -12.78 15.74
C LYS A 206 -23.68 -13.18 15.76
N ASN A 207 -24.41 -12.76 14.71
CA ASN A 207 -25.82 -13.11 14.54
C ASN A 207 -25.96 -14.65 14.47
N PRO A 208 -26.83 -15.27 15.29
CA PRO A 208 -27.04 -16.72 15.29
C PRO A 208 -27.43 -17.30 13.92
N LEU A 209 -28.03 -16.50 13.03
CA LEU A 209 -28.36 -16.91 11.67
C LEU A 209 -27.11 -17.30 10.86
N ILE A 210 -25.97 -16.67 11.13
CA ILE A 210 -24.71 -16.96 10.43
C ILE A 210 -24.24 -18.38 10.72
N TYR A 211 -24.47 -18.89 11.93
CA TYR A 211 -24.10 -20.27 12.28
C TYR A 211 -24.92 -21.29 11.50
N ASN A 212 -26.20 -20.99 11.26
CA ASN A 212 -27.05 -21.84 10.43
C ASN A 212 -26.58 -21.84 8.97
N VAL A 213 -26.20 -20.68 8.43
CA VAL A 213 -25.64 -20.60 7.07
C VAL A 213 -24.31 -21.35 6.98
N LEU A 214 -23.42 -21.19 7.96
CA LEU A 214 -22.15 -21.93 8.00
C LEU A 214 -22.37 -23.43 8.06
N TRP A 215 -23.35 -23.89 8.85
CA TRP A 215 -23.73 -25.31 8.91
C TRP A 215 -24.16 -25.83 7.54
N ILE A 216 -25.10 -25.16 6.87
CA ILE A 216 -25.61 -25.55 5.54
C ILE A 216 -24.50 -25.57 4.49
N VAL A 217 -23.52 -24.66 4.57
CA VAL A 217 -22.41 -24.64 3.62
C VAL A 217 -21.34 -25.71 3.92
N LEU A 218 -21.26 -26.18 5.18
CA LEU A 218 -20.33 -27.23 5.60
C LEU A 218 -20.86 -28.62 5.28
N ASP A 219 -22.13 -28.87 5.61
CA ASP A 219 -22.89 -30.10 5.39
C ASP A 219 -23.29 -30.16 3.91
N SER A 220 -22.33 -30.55 3.08
CA SER A 220 -22.48 -30.55 1.63
C SER A 220 -23.25 -31.76 1.09
N ASP A 221 -23.37 -32.80 1.91
CA ASP A 221 -24.07 -34.05 1.62
C ASP A 221 -25.47 -34.13 2.26
N GLU A 222 -25.91 -33.06 2.92
CA GLU A 222 -27.20 -32.97 3.64
C GLU A 222 -27.40 -34.11 4.65
N SER A 223 -26.30 -34.58 5.25
CA SER A 223 -26.30 -35.71 6.18
C SER A 223 -26.69 -35.30 7.61
N ASP A 224 -26.88 -33.99 7.87
CA ASP A 224 -27.14 -33.37 9.18
C ASP A 224 -26.07 -33.69 10.23
N VAL A 225 -24.89 -34.12 9.77
CA VAL A 225 -23.70 -34.38 10.59
C VAL A 225 -22.45 -33.94 9.84
N ILE A 226 -21.49 -33.31 10.54
CA ILE A 226 -20.25 -32.86 9.90
C ILE A 226 -19.15 -33.91 10.09
N ASP A 227 -18.58 -34.37 8.98
CA ASP A 227 -17.43 -35.28 8.99
C ASP A 227 -16.08 -34.54 9.17
N LYS A 228 -14.97 -35.29 9.22
CA LYS A 228 -13.64 -34.69 9.39
C LYS A 228 -13.23 -33.84 8.18
N GLY A 229 -13.62 -34.23 6.97
CA GLY A 229 -13.26 -33.52 5.74
C GLY A 229 -13.97 -32.17 5.64
N GLU A 230 -15.26 -32.14 5.97
CA GLU A 230 -16.11 -30.97 6.02
C GLU A 230 -15.69 -30.04 7.16
N PHE A 231 -15.43 -30.57 8.36
CA PHE A 231 -14.95 -29.74 9.48
C PHE A 231 -13.64 -29.01 9.16
N LEU A 232 -12.75 -29.60 8.36
CA LEU A 232 -11.53 -28.92 7.93
C LEU A 232 -11.79 -27.75 6.98
N LYS A 233 -12.92 -27.71 6.26
CA LYS A 233 -13.31 -26.56 5.41
C LYS A 233 -13.79 -25.36 6.26
N LEU A 234 -14.16 -25.58 7.52
CA LEU A 234 -14.60 -24.53 8.45
C LEU A 234 -13.58 -23.39 8.54
N SER A 235 -12.28 -23.70 8.53
CA SER A 235 -11.22 -22.66 8.57
C SER A 235 -11.32 -21.64 7.45
N ASP A 236 -11.76 -22.07 6.28
CA ASP A 236 -11.79 -21.25 5.08
C ASP A 236 -13.09 -20.45 5.05
N LEU A 237 -14.20 -21.05 5.49
CA LEU A 237 -15.49 -20.38 5.61
C LEU A 237 -15.53 -19.31 6.71
N LEU A 238 -14.83 -19.52 7.83
CA LEU A 238 -14.74 -18.51 8.90
C LEU A 238 -14.03 -17.23 8.46
N ASN A 239 -13.17 -17.33 7.43
CA ASN A 239 -12.49 -16.17 6.85
C ASN A 239 -13.36 -15.39 5.86
N VAL A 240 -14.51 -15.94 5.45
CA VAL A 240 -15.45 -15.26 4.55
C VAL A 240 -16.25 -14.24 5.34
N GLU A 241 -16.15 -12.97 4.97
CA GLU A 241 -16.98 -11.91 5.53
C GLU A 241 -18.43 -12.08 5.04
N VAL A 242 -19.28 -12.64 5.90
CA VAL A 242 -20.72 -12.72 5.65
C VAL A 242 -21.32 -11.35 5.89
N THR A 243 -21.57 -10.60 4.81
CA THR A 243 -22.29 -9.33 4.90
C THR A 243 -23.79 -9.57 4.85
N GLU A 244 -24.50 -9.25 5.92
CA GLU A 244 -25.97 -9.20 5.90
C GLU A 244 -26.45 -8.09 4.95
N VAL A 245 -27.00 -8.47 3.79
CA VAL A 245 -27.68 -7.54 2.91
C VAL A 245 -29.08 -7.30 3.48
N LYS A 246 -29.20 -6.34 4.40
CA LYS A 246 -30.51 -5.83 4.79
C LYS A 246 -30.96 -4.86 3.69
N ASP A 247 -31.89 -5.27 2.84
CA ASP A 247 -32.62 -4.38 1.94
C ASP A 247 -33.53 -3.46 2.76
N ARG A 248 -32.91 -2.47 3.41
CA ARG A 248 -33.63 -1.45 4.17
C ARG A 248 -34.09 -0.37 3.21
N ALA A 249 -35.37 -0.03 3.31
CA ALA A 249 -35.95 1.18 2.71
C ALA A 249 -35.06 2.40 2.98
N THR A 250 -34.86 3.23 1.96
CA THR A 250 -34.02 4.43 2.09
C THR A 250 -34.59 5.39 3.14
N LEU A 251 -33.75 6.24 3.75
CA LEU A 251 -34.24 7.22 4.75
C LEU A 251 -35.35 8.12 4.18
N PHE A 252 -35.24 8.47 2.89
CA PHE A 252 -36.26 9.22 2.16
C PHE A 252 -37.55 8.44 1.95
N GLU A 253 -37.46 7.14 1.66
CA GLU A 253 -38.63 6.26 1.58
C GLU A 253 -39.38 6.15 2.91
N LYS A 254 -38.66 6.20 4.05
CA LYS A 254 -39.27 6.21 5.39
C LYS A 254 -39.88 7.55 5.78
N ARG A 255 -39.21 8.68 5.47
CA ARG A 255 -39.65 10.01 5.90
C ARG A 255 -40.72 10.61 4.97
N PHE A 256 -40.63 10.37 3.66
CA PHE A 256 -41.55 10.89 2.65
C PHE A 256 -41.96 9.80 1.64
N PRO A 257 -42.80 8.83 2.05
CA PRO A 257 -43.17 7.69 1.20
C PRO A 257 -43.96 8.11 -0.05
N ARG A 258 -44.75 9.19 0.01
CA ARG A 258 -45.54 9.68 -1.13
C ARG A 258 -44.67 10.28 -2.25
N ILE A 259 -43.63 11.03 -1.90
CA ILE A 259 -42.72 11.68 -2.86
C ILE A 259 -41.76 10.64 -3.46
N TYR A 260 -41.27 9.71 -2.66
CA TYR A 260 -40.35 8.68 -3.15
C TYR A 260 -41.03 7.64 -4.06
N ARG A 261 -42.34 7.41 -3.87
CA ARG A 261 -43.13 6.49 -4.70
C ARG A 261 -43.78 7.16 -5.91
N SER A 262 -43.63 8.48 -6.08
CA SER A 262 -44.16 9.16 -7.27
C SER A 262 -43.46 8.67 -8.55
N GLU A 263 -44.16 8.75 -9.67
CA GLU A 263 -43.59 8.35 -10.97
C GLU A 263 -42.39 9.22 -11.37
N THR A 264 -42.38 10.50 -10.97
CA THR A 264 -41.25 11.41 -11.18
C THR A 264 -40.00 11.00 -10.40
N SER A 265 -40.15 10.55 -9.15
CA SER A 265 -39.03 10.06 -8.34
C SER A 265 -38.47 8.75 -8.89
N LYS A 266 -39.34 7.80 -9.27
CA LYS A 266 -38.90 6.55 -9.92
C LYS A 266 -38.15 6.80 -11.22
N PHE A 267 -38.62 7.76 -12.03
CA PHE A 267 -37.96 8.17 -13.26
C PHE A 267 -36.58 8.79 -12.99
N LEU A 268 -36.46 9.70 -12.03
CA LEU A 268 -35.17 10.26 -11.59
C LEU A 268 -34.22 9.17 -11.08
N ILE A 269 -34.70 8.25 -10.26
CA ILE A 269 -33.89 7.12 -9.75
C ILE A 269 -33.41 6.25 -10.91
N LYS A 270 -34.25 6.02 -11.93
CA LYS A 270 -33.88 5.26 -13.13
C LYS A 270 -32.80 5.99 -13.94
N ILE A 271 -32.91 7.31 -14.11
CA ILE A 271 -31.91 8.15 -14.78
C ILE A 271 -30.57 8.08 -14.03
N VAL A 272 -30.57 8.34 -12.72
CA VAL A 272 -29.34 8.39 -11.91
C VAL A 272 -28.62 7.04 -11.89
N LYS A 273 -29.37 5.93 -11.93
CA LYS A 273 -28.79 4.58 -12.02
C LYS A 273 -28.31 4.22 -13.44
N HIS A 274 -28.72 4.96 -14.46
CA HIS A 274 -28.35 4.69 -15.83
C HIS A 274 -26.87 5.00 -16.09
N LYS A 275 -26.22 4.19 -16.93
CA LYS A 275 -24.81 4.37 -17.28
C LYS A 275 -24.53 5.73 -17.94
N LEU A 276 -25.50 6.25 -18.69
CA LEU A 276 -25.40 7.57 -19.34
C LEU A 276 -25.24 8.71 -18.32
N PHE A 277 -25.94 8.67 -17.18
CA PHE A 277 -25.80 9.70 -16.15
C PHE A 277 -24.36 9.72 -15.58
N THR A 278 -23.76 8.56 -15.41
CA THR A 278 -22.35 8.51 -14.97
C THR A 278 -21.42 9.04 -16.07
N LEU A 279 -21.66 8.65 -17.33
CA LEU A 279 -20.88 9.10 -18.48
C LEU A 279 -20.94 10.62 -18.68
N THR A 280 -22.11 11.25 -18.51
CA THR A 280 -22.28 12.71 -18.67
C THR A 280 -21.45 13.48 -17.65
N PHE A 281 -21.45 13.04 -16.39
CA PHE A 281 -20.67 13.71 -15.36
C PHE A 281 -19.17 13.46 -15.49
N ASP A 282 -18.75 12.30 -16.03
CA ASP A 282 -17.33 12.06 -16.34
C ASP A 282 -16.86 12.93 -17.50
N LEU A 283 -17.69 13.11 -18.54
CA LEU A 283 -17.41 14.04 -19.63
C LEU A 283 -17.35 15.49 -19.13
N LEU A 284 -18.23 15.87 -18.18
CA LEU A 284 -18.19 17.19 -17.54
C LEU A 284 -16.90 17.38 -16.72
N THR A 285 -16.44 16.35 -16.01
CA THR A 285 -15.14 16.38 -15.32
C THR A 285 -13.98 16.57 -16.29
N LEU A 286 -14.02 15.90 -17.44
CA LEU A 286 -12.99 16.07 -18.48
C LEU A 286 -13.04 17.46 -19.12
N ALA A 287 -14.23 17.98 -19.40
CA ALA A 287 -14.41 19.34 -19.92
C ALA A 287 -13.88 20.39 -18.93
N ASN A 288 -14.18 20.26 -17.64
CA ASN A 288 -13.65 21.15 -16.60
C ASN A 288 -12.10 21.14 -16.57
N ALA A 289 -11.46 19.98 -16.77
CA ALA A 289 -10.01 19.92 -16.82
C ALA A 289 -9.40 20.62 -18.04
N ILE A 290 -10.08 20.59 -19.19
CA ILE A 290 -9.66 21.36 -20.37
C ILE A 290 -9.78 22.85 -20.07
N VAL A 291 -10.88 23.29 -19.43
CA VAL A 291 -11.04 24.68 -19.00
C VAL A 291 -9.90 25.10 -18.07
N ILE A 292 -9.58 24.30 -17.06
CA ILE A 292 -8.43 24.57 -16.16
C ILE A 292 -7.09 24.63 -16.93
N GLY A 293 -6.91 23.80 -17.96
CA GLY A 293 -5.67 23.79 -18.75
C GLY A 293 -5.53 24.95 -19.73
N VAL A 294 -6.65 25.57 -20.13
CA VAL A 294 -6.69 26.74 -21.04
C VAL A 294 -6.82 28.05 -20.27
N ALA A 295 -7.25 27.99 -19.00
CA ALA A 295 -7.42 29.12 -18.10
C ALA A 295 -6.16 30.00 -18.07
N ASN A 296 -6.36 31.28 -18.35
CA ASN A 296 -5.34 32.32 -18.25
C ASN A 296 -5.74 33.22 -17.09
N SER A 297 -4.79 33.54 -16.21
CA SER A 297 -4.99 34.24 -14.94
C SER A 297 -5.52 35.70 -15.03
N LYS A 298 -6.08 36.11 -16.18
CA LYS A 298 -6.59 37.46 -16.45
C LYS A 298 -8.07 37.48 -16.84
N ASP A 299 -8.72 36.33 -17.06
CA ASP A 299 -10.10 36.29 -17.54
C ASP A 299 -11.09 36.06 -16.38
N GLU A 300 -12.05 36.97 -16.21
CA GLU A 300 -13.13 36.87 -15.21
C GLU A 300 -14.05 35.65 -15.43
N TRP A 301 -14.01 35.04 -16.62
CA TRP A 301 -14.82 33.87 -16.97
C TRP A 301 -14.41 32.61 -16.20
N ASP A 302 -13.19 32.55 -15.68
CA ASP A 302 -12.68 31.38 -14.95
C ASP A 302 -13.41 31.19 -13.61
N ASP A 303 -13.72 32.29 -12.90
CA ASP A 303 -14.44 32.25 -11.62
C ASP A 303 -15.90 31.80 -11.81
N TYR A 304 -16.56 32.30 -12.86
CA TYR A 304 -17.92 31.85 -13.21
C TYR A 304 -17.95 30.37 -13.60
N ALA A 305 -16.97 29.91 -14.38
CA ALA A 305 -16.85 28.51 -14.75
C ALA A 305 -16.63 27.63 -13.51
N GLU A 306 -15.82 28.07 -12.55
CA GLU A 306 -15.58 27.34 -11.31
C GLU A 306 -16.87 27.10 -10.50
N TRP A 307 -17.63 28.16 -10.25
CA TRP A 307 -18.91 28.06 -9.54
C TRP A 307 -19.93 27.21 -10.30
N PHE A 308 -19.98 27.34 -11.62
CA PHE A 308 -20.84 26.53 -12.47
C PHE A 308 -20.51 25.03 -12.36
N PHE A 309 -19.24 24.65 -12.52
CA PHE A 309 -18.82 23.26 -12.38
C PHE A 309 -19.05 22.73 -10.96
N LEU A 310 -18.76 23.52 -9.92
CA LEU A 310 -19.01 23.15 -8.53
C LEU A 310 -20.51 22.88 -8.30
N ALA A 311 -21.39 23.75 -8.76
CA ALA A 311 -22.84 23.58 -8.64
C ALA A 311 -23.33 22.32 -9.35
N MET A 312 -22.82 22.04 -10.56
CA MET A 312 -23.14 20.82 -11.31
C MET A 312 -22.71 19.57 -10.55
N PHE A 313 -21.47 19.51 -10.04
CA PHE A 313 -20.99 18.36 -9.28
C PHE A 313 -21.70 18.20 -7.93
N MET A 314 -22.11 19.30 -7.28
CA MET A 314 -22.97 19.25 -6.10
C MET A 314 -24.33 18.63 -6.41
N SER A 315 -24.95 19.00 -7.54
CA SER A 315 -26.21 18.40 -7.98
C SER A 315 -26.08 16.88 -8.20
N GLU A 316 -24.93 16.44 -8.73
CA GLU A 316 -24.63 15.01 -8.92
C GLU A 316 -24.65 14.24 -7.60
N ILE A 317 -23.97 14.76 -6.58
CA ILE A 317 -23.93 14.15 -5.24
C ILE A 317 -25.33 14.07 -4.66
N ILE A 318 -26.10 15.15 -4.72
CA ILE A 318 -27.45 15.22 -4.15
C ILE A 318 -28.36 14.19 -4.83
N LEU A 319 -28.33 14.13 -6.16
CA LEU A 319 -29.10 13.15 -6.94
C LEU A 319 -28.69 11.70 -6.63
N LYS A 320 -27.38 11.42 -6.51
CA LYS A 320 -26.88 10.09 -6.10
C LYS A 320 -27.28 9.73 -4.68
N LEU A 321 -27.21 10.68 -3.75
CA LEU A 321 -27.58 10.48 -2.34
C LEU A 321 -29.08 10.16 -2.22
N TYR A 322 -29.92 10.86 -2.99
CA TYR A 322 -31.35 10.60 -3.07
C TYR A 322 -31.66 9.23 -3.69
N ALA A 323 -31.04 8.88 -4.82
CA ALA A 323 -31.36 7.66 -5.57
C ALA A 323 -30.81 6.36 -4.94
N LEU A 324 -29.63 6.41 -4.31
CA LEU A 324 -28.97 5.24 -3.71
C LEU A 324 -29.24 5.11 -2.20
N GLY A 325 -29.57 6.22 -1.53
CA GLY A 325 -29.63 6.33 -0.08
C GLY A 325 -28.24 6.46 0.57
N GLY A 326 -28.17 7.17 1.70
CA GLY A 326 -26.91 7.51 2.37
C GLY A 326 -25.98 6.32 2.62
N ARG A 327 -26.46 5.21 3.20
CA ARG A 327 -25.59 4.05 3.50
C ARG A 327 -24.95 3.42 2.26
N ARG A 328 -25.69 3.28 1.16
CA ARG A 328 -25.15 2.67 -0.07
C ARG A 328 -24.20 3.64 -0.78
N PHE A 329 -24.46 4.94 -0.68
CA PHE A 329 -23.58 5.99 -1.16
C PHE A 329 -22.23 5.96 -0.44
N PHE A 330 -22.21 6.03 0.90
CA PHE A 330 -20.97 6.05 1.69
C PHE A 330 -20.18 4.72 1.68
N ARG A 331 -20.78 3.61 1.25
CA ARG A 331 -20.06 2.33 1.12
C ARG A 331 -19.15 2.28 -0.12
N ARG A 332 -19.39 3.13 -1.13
CA ARG A 332 -18.56 3.19 -2.34
C ARG A 332 -17.45 4.21 -2.15
N MET A 333 -16.18 3.77 -2.16
CA MET A 333 -15.02 4.66 -1.93
C MET A 333 -15.02 5.90 -2.82
N TRP A 334 -15.33 5.75 -4.11
CA TRP A 334 -15.35 6.87 -5.08
C TRP A 334 -16.44 7.90 -4.81
N ASN A 335 -17.60 7.47 -4.28
CA ASN A 335 -18.66 8.39 -3.90
C ASN A 335 -18.29 9.18 -2.64
N VAL A 336 -17.59 8.55 -1.70
CA VAL A 336 -17.07 9.22 -0.49
C VAL A 336 -16.01 10.25 -0.88
N PHE A 337 -15.09 9.88 -1.78
CA PHE A 337 -14.07 10.78 -2.28
C PHE A 337 -14.69 12.03 -2.92
N ASP A 338 -15.64 11.86 -3.85
CA ASP A 338 -16.35 12.98 -4.47
C ASP A 338 -17.03 13.88 -3.42
N PHE A 339 -17.72 13.28 -2.44
CA PHE A 339 -18.38 14.01 -1.37
C PHE A 339 -17.40 14.86 -0.54
N VAL A 340 -16.23 14.30 -0.22
CA VAL A 340 -15.20 15.01 0.55
C VAL A 340 -14.55 16.12 -0.29
N VAL A 341 -14.19 15.85 -1.54
CA VAL A 341 -13.53 16.84 -2.41
C VAL A 341 -14.47 18.01 -2.72
N ILE A 342 -15.72 17.72 -3.09
CA ILE A 342 -16.68 18.77 -3.45
C ILE A 342 -17.18 19.49 -2.19
N GLY A 343 -17.36 18.77 -1.07
CA GLY A 343 -17.70 19.38 0.22
C GLY A 343 -16.59 20.31 0.75
N ALA A 344 -15.31 19.90 0.64
CA ALA A 344 -14.18 20.74 1.00
C ALA A 344 -14.09 21.98 0.11
N ALA A 345 -14.25 21.82 -1.21
CA ALA A 345 -14.26 22.94 -2.14
C ALA A 345 -15.39 23.94 -1.84
N LEU A 346 -16.60 23.45 -1.52
CA LEU A 346 -17.72 24.30 -1.14
C LEU A 346 -17.45 25.07 0.16
N ILE A 347 -16.96 24.39 1.20
CA ILE A 347 -16.67 25.04 2.50
C ILE A 347 -15.62 26.14 2.32
N ILE A 348 -14.54 25.85 1.58
CA ILE A 348 -13.47 26.82 1.35
C ILE A 348 -13.97 27.98 0.50
N GLY A 349 -14.73 27.72 -0.58
CA GLY A 349 -15.31 28.77 -1.41
C GLY A 349 -16.32 29.66 -0.65
N LEU A 350 -17.06 29.11 0.31
CA LEU A 350 -17.92 29.91 1.19
C LEU A 350 -17.14 30.77 2.17
N ILE A 351 -16.02 30.26 2.72
CA ILE A 351 -15.16 31.04 3.62
C ILE A 351 -14.56 32.22 2.85
N GLU A 352 -14.10 31.98 1.63
CA GLU A 352 -13.55 33.01 0.75
C GLU A 352 -14.60 34.05 0.37
N ALA A 353 -15.83 33.64 0.04
CA ALA A 353 -16.92 34.57 -0.29
C ALA A 353 -17.38 35.45 0.89
N VAL A 354 -17.13 35.04 2.14
CA VAL A 354 -17.49 35.78 3.35
C VAL A 354 -16.33 36.66 3.87
N GLN A 355 -15.10 36.41 3.41
CA GLN A 355 -13.91 37.11 3.85
C GLN A 355 -13.61 38.29 2.91
N ASP A 356 -13.39 39.49 3.46
CA ASP A 356 -13.09 40.69 2.66
C ASP A 356 -11.88 40.49 1.74
N GLU A 357 -11.96 41.07 0.53
CA GLU A 357 -10.99 40.94 -0.57
C GLU A 357 -9.53 41.19 -0.14
N ASP A 358 -9.30 42.04 0.86
CA ASP A 358 -7.98 42.40 1.38
C ASP A 358 -7.25 41.27 2.14
N LYS A 359 -7.94 40.17 2.50
CA LYS A 359 -7.37 39.02 3.24
C LYS A 359 -7.48 37.69 2.49
N GLN A 360 -7.57 37.71 1.16
CA GLN A 360 -7.52 36.48 0.38
C GLN A 360 -6.15 35.81 0.56
N SER A 361 -6.14 34.70 1.31
CA SER A 361 -4.90 33.99 1.57
C SER A 361 -4.49 33.23 0.30
N ARG A 362 -3.28 33.50 -0.22
CA ARG A 362 -2.74 32.76 -1.38
C ARG A 362 -2.79 31.24 -1.19
N VAL A 363 -2.66 30.80 0.06
CA VAL A 363 -2.78 29.40 0.46
C VAL A 363 -4.20 28.85 0.22
N THR A 364 -5.25 29.64 0.44
CA THR A 364 -6.64 29.24 0.18
C THR A 364 -6.86 28.97 -1.31
N LEU A 365 -6.38 29.89 -2.16
CA LEU A 365 -6.44 29.77 -3.62
C LEU A 365 -5.67 28.55 -4.12
N ASP A 366 -4.45 28.33 -3.62
CA ASP A 366 -3.63 27.17 -3.98
C ASP A 366 -4.32 25.84 -3.62
N VAL A 367 -4.98 25.76 -2.46
CA VAL A 367 -5.72 24.58 -2.03
C VAL A 367 -6.96 24.34 -2.90
N LEU A 368 -7.71 25.39 -3.26
CA LEU A 368 -8.86 25.27 -4.17
C LEU A 368 -8.44 24.76 -5.54
N LEU A 369 -7.34 25.27 -6.09
CA LEU A 369 -6.77 24.79 -7.36
C LEU A 369 -6.47 23.28 -7.30
N VAL A 370 -5.84 22.81 -6.22
CA VAL A 370 -5.57 21.37 -6.03
C VAL A 370 -6.86 20.56 -5.95
N LEU A 371 -7.86 21.02 -5.19
CA LEU A 371 -9.16 20.33 -5.07
C LEU A 371 -9.90 20.23 -6.41
N ARG A 372 -9.78 21.23 -7.29
CA ARG A 372 -10.33 21.20 -8.66
C ARG A 372 -9.70 20.09 -9.48
N VAL A 373 -8.36 20.00 -9.49
CA VAL A 373 -7.61 18.97 -10.23
C VAL A 373 -7.88 17.57 -9.68
N LEU A 374 -8.05 17.44 -8.36
CA LEU A 374 -8.39 16.17 -7.71
C LEU A 374 -9.71 15.57 -8.22
N ARG A 375 -10.64 16.36 -8.77
CA ARG A 375 -11.88 15.84 -9.36
C ARG A 375 -11.60 14.89 -10.53
N LEU A 376 -10.48 15.05 -11.24
CA LEU A 376 -10.07 14.14 -12.33
C LEU A 376 -9.79 12.72 -11.86
N VAL A 377 -9.42 12.55 -10.59
CA VAL A 377 -9.16 11.25 -9.97
C VAL A 377 -10.42 10.36 -10.03
N LYS A 378 -11.62 10.96 -10.07
CA LYS A 378 -12.90 10.24 -10.25
C LYS A 378 -12.93 9.37 -11.51
N ILE A 379 -12.29 9.78 -12.61
CA ILE A 379 -12.27 9.04 -13.88
C ILE A 379 -11.63 7.65 -13.68
N ILE A 380 -10.60 7.57 -12.84
CA ILE A 380 -9.94 6.32 -12.42
C ILE A 380 -10.99 5.37 -11.81
N GLY A 381 -11.92 5.94 -11.05
CA GLY A 381 -13.01 5.26 -10.39
C GLY A 381 -14.17 4.82 -11.28
N ASN A 382 -14.23 5.21 -12.56
CA ASN A 382 -15.25 4.68 -13.48
C ASN A 382 -14.69 3.60 -14.41
N ILE A 383 -13.44 3.74 -14.84
CA ILE A 383 -12.77 2.78 -15.74
C ILE A 383 -12.50 1.45 -15.02
N GLY A 384 -13.10 0.37 -15.52
CA GLY A 384 -12.98 -0.98 -14.93
C GLY A 384 -11.55 -1.46 -14.74
N ARG A 385 -10.66 -1.19 -15.71
CA ARG A 385 -9.24 -1.57 -15.64
C ARG A 385 -8.52 -0.88 -14.49
N PHE A 386 -8.74 0.42 -14.29
CA PHE A 386 -8.13 1.17 -13.19
C PHE A 386 -8.69 0.79 -11.82
N LYS A 387 -9.98 0.42 -11.72
CA LYS A 387 -10.54 -0.15 -10.48
C LYS A 387 -9.77 -1.37 -10.00
N VAL A 388 -9.38 -2.26 -10.91
CA VAL A 388 -8.59 -3.44 -10.56
C VAL A 388 -7.23 -3.03 -10.01
N ILE A 389 -6.54 -2.08 -10.65
CA ILE A 389 -5.26 -1.55 -10.18
C ILE A 389 -5.40 -0.96 -8.77
N VAL A 390 -6.33 -0.03 -8.56
CA VAL A 390 -6.55 0.60 -7.24
C VAL A 390 -6.91 -0.45 -6.19
N LEU A 391 -7.79 -1.40 -6.51
CA LEU A 391 -8.14 -2.49 -5.59
C LEU A 391 -6.93 -3.34 -5.22
N THR A 392 -6.07 -3.67 -6.19
CA THR A 392 -4.83 -4.42 -5.92
C THR A 392 -3.86 -3.61 -5.06
N MET A 393 -3.69 -2.32 -5.34
CA MET A 393 -2.87 -1.42 -4.50
C MET A 393 -3.42 -1.36 -3.07
N THR A 394 -4.71 -1.10 -2.88
CA THR A 394 -5.33 -1.06 -1.54
C THR A 394 -5.17 -2.38 -0.78
N LYS A 395 -5.27 -3.53 -1.47
CA LYS A 395 -5.02 -4.84 -0.85
C LYS A 395 -3.55 -5.07 -0.48
N ILE A 396 -2.62 -4.49 -1.23
CA ILE A 396 -1.17 -4.65 -1.03
C ILE A 396 -0.63 -3.66 0.01
N ILE A 397 -1.25 -2.48 0.19
CA ILE A 397 -0.81 -1.44 1.14
C ILE A 397 -0.53 -1.98 2.54
N PRO A 398 -1.42 -2.75 3.21
CA PRO A 398 -1.13 -3.28 4.54
C PRO A 398 0.12 -4.16 4.55
N SER A 399 0.32 -4.95 3.50
CA SER A 399 1.52 -5.80 3.38
C SER A 399 2.77 -4.95 3.15
N LEU A 400 2.71 -3.92 2.29
CA LEU A 400 3.84 -3.01 2.07
C LEU A 400 4.20 -2.22 3.32
N LEU A 401 3.21 -1.75 4.09
CA LEU A 401 3.44 -1.06 5.37
C LEU A 401 4.23 -1.95 6.35
N THR A 402 4.02 -3.27 6.35
CA THR A 402 4.84 -4.16 7.19
C THR A 402 6.30 -4.19 6.75
N TYR A 403 6.59 -4.16 5.44
CA TYR A 403 7.97 -4.09 4.93
C TYR A 403 8.58 -2.70 5.12
N GLY A 404 7.79 -1.63 4.95
CA GLY A 404 8.19 -0.27 5.30
C GLY A 404 8.55 -0.15 6.79
N GLY A 405 7.77 -0.80 7.66
CA GLY A 405 8.08 -0.91 9.09
C GLY A 405 9.38 -1.69 9.36
N VAL A 406 9.71 -2.71 8.57
CA VAL A 406 11.01 -3.41 8.65
C VAL A 406 12.18 -2.52 8.19
N ILE A 407 11.97 -1.62 7.22
CA ILE A 407 13.01 -0.69 6.74
C ILE A 407 13.24 0.45 7.73
N LEU A 408 12.19 0.90 8.43
CA LEU A 408 12.27 1.97 9.42
C LEU A 408 13.02 1.51 10.68
N VAL A 409 12.81 0.24 11.07
CA VAL A 409 13.50 -0.42 12.19
C VAL A 409 14.92 -0.76 11.83
#